data_AF-A0A7T8GXE9-F1
#
_entry.id   AF-A0A7T8GXE9-F1
#
_cell.length_a   1.000
_cell.length_b   1.000
_cell.length_c   1.000
_cell.angle_alpha   90.00
_cell.angle_beta   90.00
_cell.angle_gamma   90.00
#
_symmetry.space_group_name_H-M   'P 1'
#
loop_
_entity.id
_entity.type
_entity.pdbx_description
1 polymer ?
#
loop_
_entity_poly.entity_id
_entity_poly.type
_entity_poly.pdbx_seq_one_letter_code
_entity_poly.pdbx_strand_id
1 'polypeptide(L)' 'MKALARCKFWWPGIDEDIEDKVSTCKTCQENSPSPPSEFTPFEPSVEWERVHIDYAKINGRDVLVLVDAGSK' A
#
# COMPACT_ATOMS: atom_id res chain seq x y z
N MET A 1 12.61 10.57 -14.12
CA MET A 1 12.71 11.97 -14.60
C MET A 1 14.12 12.53 -14.52
N LYS A 2 14.83 12.41 -13.38
CA LYS A 2 16.20 12.97 -13.21
C LYS A 2 17.21 12.55 -14.29
N ALA A 3 17.31 11.25 -14.60
CA ALA A 3 18.24 10.76 -15.62
C ALA A 3 18.00 11.40 -17.00
N LEU A 4 16.74 11.46 -17.46
CA LEU A 4 16.38 12.07 -18.74
C LEU A 4 16.71 13.57 -18.78
N ALA A 5 16.45 14.29 -17.68
CA ALA A 5 16.74 15.71 -17.58
C ALA A 5 18.26 15.98 -17.66
N ARG A 6 19.07 15.21 -16.91
CA ARG A 6 20.55 15.34 -16.93
C ARG A 6 21.17 14.98 -18.27
N CYS A 7 20.51 14.17 -19.11
CA CYS A 7 20.98 13.87 -20.46
C CYS A 7 20.79 15.03 -21.46
N LYS A 8 19.98 16.04 -21.11
CA LYS A 8 19.57 17.11 -22.04
C LYS A 8 19.89 18.51 -21.53
N PHE A 9 19.98 18.68 -20.21
CA PHE A 9 20.14 19.98 -19.58
C PHE A 9 21.09 19.90 -18.39
N TRP A 10 21.63 21.06 -18.00
CA TRP A 10 22.49 21.19 -16.83
C TRP A 10 22.37 22.59 -16.23
N TRP A 11 22.21 22.63 -14.90
CA TRP A 11 22.39 23.81 -14.05
C TRP A 11 22.56 23.36 -12.58
N PRO A 12 23.15 24.21 -11.71
CA PRO A 12 23.21 23.93 -10.27
C PRO A 12 21.80 23.80 -9.68
N GLY A 13 21.50 22.70 -8.99
CA GLY A 13 20.19 22.49 -8.34
C GLY A 13 19.13 21.78 -9.21
N ILE A 14 19.44 21.34 -10.43
CA ILE A 14 18.49 20.66 -11.34
C ILE A 14 17.71 19.51 -10.69
N ASP A 15 18.31 18.78 -9.76
CA ASP A 15 17.63 17.67 -9.09
C ASP A 15 16.58 18.13 -8.08
N GLU A 16 16.85 19.22 -7.36
CA GLU A 16 15.96 19.83 -6.38
C GLU A 16 14.74 20.43 -7.09
N ASP A 17 14.96 21.17 -8.18
CA ASP A 17 13.88 21.71 -9.02
C ASP A 17 12.97 20.60 -9.57
N ILE A 18 13.54 19.45 -9.94
CA ILE A 18 12.76 18.29 -10.41
C ILE A 18 11.95 17.69 -9.26
N GLU A 19 12.53 17.56 -8.06
CA GLU A 19 11.83 17.06 -6.89
C GLU A 19 10.67 17.97 -6.49
N ASP A 20 10.88 19.28 -6.44
CA ASP A 20 9.85 20.29 -6.14
C ASP A 20 8.72 20.28 -7.17
N LYS A 21 9.07 20.12 -8.44
CA LYS A 21 8.06 20.02 -9.50
C LYS A 21 7.20 18.77 -9.35
N VAL A 22 7.81 17.65 -8.97
CA VAL A 22 7.10 16.37 -8.83
C VAL A 22 6.30 16.31 -7.53
N SER A 23 6.80 16.89 -6.44
CA SER A 23 6.13 16.95 -5.14
C SER A 23 4.82 17.75 -5.21
N THR A 24 4.79 18.81 -6.01
CA THR A 24 3.62 19.67 -6.20
C THR A 24 2.69 19.23 -7.35
N CYS A 25 3.11 18.26 -8.17
CA CYS A 25 2.34 17.75 -9.30
C CYS A 25 1.23 16.80 -8.83
N LYS A 26 -0.02 17.27 -8.80
CA LYS A 26 -1.20 16.48 -8.38
C LYS A 26 -1.29 15.11 -9.07
N THR A 27 -1.24 15.06 -10.40
CA THR A 27 -1.32 13.80 -11.16
C THR A 27 -0.16 12.86 -10.85
N CYS A 28 1.04 13.40 -10.61
CA CYS A 28 2.22 12.61 -10.26
C CYS A 28 2.06 11.97 -8.87
N GLN A 29 1.53 12.72 -7.90
CA GLN A 29 1.26 12.23 -6.56
C GLN A 29 0.15 11.17 -6.53
N GLU A 30 -0.96 11.40 -7.26
CA GLU A 30 -2.09 10.46 -7.35
C GLU A 30 -1.72 9.12 -7.99
N ASN A 31 -0.73 9.11 -8.89
CA ASN A 31 -0.24 7.90 -9.57
C ASN A 31 1.10 7.40 -9.02
N SER A 32 1.58 7.98 -7.90
CA SER A 32 2.82 7.53 -7.28
C SER A 32 2.63 6.13 -6.66
N PRO A 33 3.64 5.25 -6.72
CA PRO A 33 3.58 3.99 -6.01
C PRO A 33 3.39 4.24 -4.51
N SER A 34 2.50 3.48 -3.88
CA SER A 34 2.37 3.50 -2.42
C SER A 34 3.71 3.16 -1.76
N PRO A 35 4.05 3.79 -0.62
CA PRO A 35 5.20 3.36 0.15
C PRO A 35 5.04 1.88 0.56
N PRO A 36 6.15 1.15 0.81
CA PRO A 36 6.08 -0.19 1.36
C PRO A 36 5.20 -0.21 2.60
N SER A 37 4.20 -1.09 2.63
CA SER A 37 3.36 -1.26 3.81
C SER A 37 4.14 -2.05 4.87
N GLU A 38 4.32 -1.48 6.06
CA GLU A 38 4.72 -2.25 7.23
C GLU A 38 3.50 -3.02 7.74
N PHE A 39 3.56 -4.35 7.66
CA PHE A 39 2.54 -5.22 8.25
C PHE A 39 3.06 -5.79 9.56
N THR A 40 2.41 -5.43 10.66
CA THR A 40 2.61 -6.08 11.95
C THR A 40 1.48 -7.09 12.16
N PRO A 41 1.76 -8.41 12.17
CA PRO A 41 0.77 -9.41 12.49
C PRO A 41 0.19 -9.17 13.90
N PHE A 42 -1.10 -9.38 14.06
CA PHE A 42 -1.70 -9.47 15.38
C PHE A 42 -1.62 -10.92 15.85
N GLU A 43 -1.01 -11.15 17.00
CA GLU A 43 -0.93 -12.46 17.63
C GLU A 43 -1.94 -12.51 18.79
N PRO A 44 -3.04 -13.29 18.67
CA PRO A 44 -3.95 -13.50 19.78
C PRO A 44 -3.24 -14.27 20.91
N SER A 45 -3.42 -13.80 22.13
CA SER A 45 -2.94 -14.43 23.37
C SER A 45 -3.88 -15.52 23.88
N VAL A 46 -5.17 -15.44 23.54
CA VAL A 46 -6.19 -16.44 23.92
C VAL A 46 -7.14 -16.76 22.76
N GLU A 47 -7.77 -17.93 22.81
CA GLU A 47 -8.87 -18.29 21.91
C GLU A 47 -9.98 -17.22 21.96
N TRP A 48 -10.61 -16.98 20.82
CA TRP A 48 -11.69 -15.99 20.65
C TRP A 48 -11.32 -14.52 20.88
N GLU A 49 -10.05 -14.19 21.06
CA GLU A 49 -9.61 -12.79 21.17
C GLU A 49 -9.77 -12.02 19.86
N ARG A 50 -9.59 -12.70 18.72
CA ARG A 50 -9.75 -12.13 17.39
C ARG A 50 -10.46 -13.11 16.46
N VAL A 51 -11.52 -12.65 15.81
CA VAL A 51 -12.25 -13.42 14.79
C VAL A 51 -12.13 -12.75 13.42
N HIS A 52 -11.89 -13.54 12.39
CA HIS A 52 -11.97 -13.14 10.99
C HIS A 52 -13.33 -13.57 10.45
N ILE A 53 -14.06 -12.62 9.85
CA ILE A 53 -15.39 -12.86 9.29
C ILE A 53 -15.38 -12.37 7.83
N ASP A 54 -15.82 -13.23 6.92
CA ASP A 54 -15.94 -12.89 5.51
C ASP A 54 -17.12 -13.61 4.85
N TYR A 55 -17.61 -13.09 3.74
CA TYR A 55 -18.60 -13.76 2.91
C TYR A 55 -17.93 -14.61 1.84
N ALA A 56 -18.46 -15.80 1.59
CA ALA A 56 -18.06 -16.63 0.47
C ALA A 56 -19.29 -17.16 -0.27
N LYS A 57 -19.09 -17.66 -1.50
CA LYS A 57 -20.14 -18.34 -2.25
C LYS A 57 -19.74 -19.80 -2.49
N ILE A 58 -20.54 -20.73 -1.97
CA ILE A 58 -20.33 -22.18 -2.11
C ILE A 58 -21.56 -22.78 -2.77
N ASN A 59 -21.37 -23.43 -3.92
CA ASN A 59 -22.45 -24.02 -4.72
C ASN A 59 -23.61 -23.05 -4.99
N GLY A 60 -23.27 -21.80 -5.34
CA GLY A 60 -24.24 -20.75 -5.64
C GLY A 60 -24.86 -20.07 -4.42
N ARG A 61 -24.69 -20.61 -3.21
CA ARG A 61 -25.23 -20.07 -1.96
C ARG A 61 -24.21 -19.18 -1.27
N ASP A 62 -24.67 -18.05 -0.77
CA ASP A 62 -23.84 -17.17 0.06
C ASP A 62 -23.72 -17.76 1.47
N VAL A 63 -22.50 -17.80 1.99
CA VAL A 63 -22.17 -18.30 3.32
C VAL A 63 -21.35 -17.25 4.06
N LEU A 64 -21.56 -17.16 5.37
CA LEU A 64 -20.72 -16.36 6.26
C LEU A 64 -19.68 -17.29 6.87
N VAL A 65 -18.40 -17.01 6.63
CA VAL A 65 -17.27 -17.76 7.19
C VAL A 65 -16.76 -17.00 8.41
N LEU A 66 -16.66 -17.70 9.54
CA LEU A 66 -16.05 -17.19 10.76
C LEU A 66 -14.89 -18.09 11.13
N VAL A 67 -13.73 -17.49 11.38
CA VAL A 67 -12.52 -18.17 11.83
C VAL A 67 -12.01 -17.46 13.07
N ASP A 68 -11.87 -18.19 14.17
CA ASP A 68 -11.13 -17.69 15.33
C ASP A 68 -9.62 -17.75 15.05
N ALA A 69 -8.93 -16.64 15.26
CA ALA A 69 -7.51 -16.51 15.00
C ALA A 69 -6.66 -17.22 16.08
N GLY A 70 -7.19 -17.39 17.29
CA GLY A 70 -6.47 -17.95 18.45
C GLY A 70 -6.56 -19.47 18.60
N SER A 71 -7.35 -20.15 17.79
CA SER A 71 -7.60 -21.60 17.89
C SER A 71 -6.73 -22.47 16.96
N LYS A 72 -5.62 -21.93 16.44
CA LYS A 72 -4.62 -22.66 15.64
C LYS A 72 -3.26 -22.70 16.32
#